data_AF-A0A4V1X9F6-F1
#
_entry.id   AF-A0A4V1X9F6-F1
#
_cell.length_a   1.000
_cell.length_b   1.000
_cell.length_c   1.000
_cell.angle_alpha   90.00
_cell.angle_beta   90.00
_cell.angle_gamma   90.00
#
_symmetry.space_group_name_H-M   'P 1'
#
loop_
_entity.id
_entity.type
_entity.pdbx_description
1 polymer ?
#
loop_
_entity_poly.entity_id
_entity_poly.type
_entity_poly.pdbx_seq_one_letter_code
_entity_poly.pdbx_strand_id
1 'polypeptide(L)'
;MSAMPQDVSFESQYSDSAFLAVQVRVKASSFSPVIPKDTCRSSIPLCYLTTTIDEQYNNAITWDLYKGVVAVNSTSTDNATAHSDDLYSWIYQRKVHTSAMGAANFSFKSGYATSVRFGYVNRWDLTDDVDPAFRGFGSRGLVFAFAHSFDSLTNAWSGTPSGSIQDPVVRYIHRGGLAALSPWWKKCYGKLHEIIHFRWDDFDGARALRNAFEATLKAGVNGFYEGVEAPVRSGIAVPFVSEPESYYAIVALSARQVMRAYVYAEPQEVPCESAGGPLASQKEIPSIGNTNTVDVLYPASPFFLYADPALLRRALLPLYEF
;
A
#
# COMPACT_ATOMS: atom_id res chain seq x y z
N MET A 1 -14.09 23.14 -11.85
CA MET A 1 -12.77 22.67 -12.31
C MET A 1 -12.92 21.28 -12.90
N SER A 2 -12.22 20.98 -13.98
CA SER A 2 -12.07 19.63 -14.53
C SER A 2 -10.60 19.22 -14.37
N ALA A 3 -10.34 18.02 -13.86
CA ALA A 3 -9.01 17.44 -13.83
C ALA A 3 -8.90 16.47 -15.00
N MET A 4 -7.92 16.68 -15.88
CA MET A 4 -7.69 15.79 -17.01
C MET A 4 -6.47 14.90 -16.72
N PRO A 5 -6.57 13.56 -16.88
CA PRO A 5 -5.40 12.69 -16.87
C PRO A 5 -4.44 13.15 -17.98
N GLN A 6 -3.17 13.39 -17.63
CA GLN A 6 -2.12 13.68 -18.60
C GLN A 6 -1.43 12.39 -19.03
N ASP A 7 -0.97 11.66 -18.03
CA ASP A 7 -0.14 10.47 -18.19
C ASP A 7 -0.37 9.54 -16.99
N VAL A 8 -0.32 8.24 -17.24
CA VAL A 8 -0.46 7.20 -16.23
C VAL A 8 0.64 6.18 -16.50
N SER A 9 1.80 6.41 -15.91
CA SER A 9 2.93 5.48 -16.01
C SER A 9 2.77 4.37 -14.98
N PHE A 10 2.47 3.17 -15.47
CA PHE A 10 2.59 1.94 -14.68
C PHE A 10 4.01 1.42 -14.82
N GLU A 11 4.93 1.96 -14.00
CA GLU A 11 6.11 1.19 -13.67
C GLU A 11 5.67 -0.04 -12.87
N SER A 12 6.50 -1.09 -12.87
CA SER A 12 6.15 -2.36 -12.25
C SER A 12 5.87 -2.28 -10.75
N GLN A 13 6.28 -1.19 -10.09
CA GLN A 13 6.35 -1.07 -8.62
C GLN A 13 5.86 0.28 -8.09
N TYR A 14 5.75 1.28 -8.97
CA TYR A 14 5.04 2.53 -8.76
C TYR A 14 3.85 2.57 -9.71
N SER A 15 2.64 2.76 -9.17
CA SER A 15 1.53 3.22 -10.02
C SER A 15 1.45 4.72 -9.86
N ASP A 16 1.98 5.40 -10.86
CA ASP A 16 2.06 6.85 -10.96
C ASP A 16 0.90 7.37 -11.79
N SER A 17 0.21 8.37 -11.26
CA SER A 17 -0.87 9.06 -11.96
C SER A 17 -0.55 10.55 -11.99
N ALA A 18 -0.30 11.08 -13.19
CA ALA A 18 -0.09 12.49 -13.44
C ALA A 18 -1.38 13.13 -13.94
N PHE A 19 -1.92 14.05 -13.16
CA PHE A 19 -3.12 14.81 -13.52
C PHE A 19 -2.75 16.25 -13.86
N LEU A 20 -3.35 16.82 -14.91
CA LEU A 20 -3.37 18.27 -15.09
C LEU A 20 -4.60 18.83 -14.38
N ALA A 21 -4.36 19.60 -13.32
CA ALA A 21 -5.36 20.44 -12.69
C ALA A 21 -5.11 21.89 -13.11
N VAL A 22 -5.88 22.39 -14.08
CA VAL A 22 -5.77 23.75 -14.66
C VAL A 22 -4.42 24.01 -15.36
N GLN A 23 -3.35 24.26 -14.60
CA GLN A 23 -1.99 24.54 -15.10
C GLN A 23 -0.93 23.62 -14.48
N VAL A 24 -1.31 22.68 -13.62
CA VAL A 24 -0.36 22.00 -12.72
C VAL A 24 -0.38 20.49 -12.84
N ARG A 25 0.81 19.90 -12.85
CA ARG A 25 1.06 18.47 -12.86
C ARG A 25 1.20 17.92 -11.44
N VAL A 26 0.10 17.42 -10.88
CA VAL A 26 0.15 16.64 -9.64
C VAL A 26 0.58 15.21 -9.97
N LYS A 27 1.73 14.77 -9.44
CA LYS A 27 2.14 13.36 -9.47
C LYS A 27 1.75 12.68 -8.16
N ALA A 28 0.69 11.89 -8.22
CA ALA A 28 0.36 10.94 -7.15
C ALA A 28 1.06 9.61 -7.47
N SER A 29 1.96 9.17 -6.59
CA SER A 29 2.77 7.98 -6.78
C SER A 29 2.48 6.97 -5.67
N SER A 30 2.00 5.79 -6.05
CA SER A 30 1.70 4.72 -5.10
C SER A 30 2.78 3.64 -5.12
N PHE A 31 3.61 3.61 -4.09
CA PHE A 31 4.75 2.72 -3.95
C PHE A 31 4.37 1.48 -3.12
N SER A 32 4.58 0.31 -3.70
CA SER A 32 4.24 -0.98 -3.07
C SER A 32 5.40 -1.95 -3.27
N PRO A 33 6.36 -2.00 -2.34
CA PRO A 33 7.63 -2.67 -2.55
C PRO A 33 7.44 -4.19 -2.65
N VAL A 34 8.09 -4.79 -3.65
CA VAL A 34 8.12 -6.24 -3.85
C VAL A 34 9.39 -6.77 -3.17
N ILE A 35 9.27 -7.29 -1.94
CA ILE A 35 10.41 -7.69 -1.09
C ILE A 35 10.32 -9.18 -0.70
N PRO A 36 10.42 -10.13 -1.65
CA PRO A 36 10.12 -11.54 -1.42
C PRO A 36 10.94 -12.19 -0.27
N LYS A 37 12.17 -11.73 -0.06
CA LYS A 37 13.09 -12.24 0.96
C LYS A 37 12.87 -11.67 2.37
N ASP A 38 12.09 -10.60 2.52
CA ASP A 38 11.72 -10.05 3.83
C ASP A 38 10.25 -10.36 4.11
N THR A 39 10.04 -11.38 4.94
CA THR A 39 8.71 -11.86 5.31
C THR A 39 7.97 -10.86 6.20
N CYS A 40 8.69 -10.14 7.08
CA CYS A 40 8.07 -9.15 7.95
C CYS A 40 7.59 -7.95 7.13
N ARG A 41 8.45 -7.35 6.29
CA ARG A 41 8.04 -6.24 5.41
C ARG A 41 6.99 -6.65 4.39
N SER A 42 7.07 -7.85 3.83
CA SER A 42 6.04 -8.37 2.92
C SER A 42 4.69 -8.66 3.60
N SER A 43 4.66 -8.82 4.93
CA SER A 43 3.41 -8.99 5.67
C SER A 43 2.70 -7.68 6.02
N ILE A 44 3.33 -6.52 5.81
CA ILE A 44 2.74 -5.21 6.07
C ILE A 44 1.69 -4.90 5.00
N PRO A 45 0.38 -4.78 5.34
CA PRO A 45 -0.68 -4.52 4.36
C PRO A 45 -0.85 -3.01 4.10
N LEU A 46 0.28 -2.29 4.05
CA LEU A 46 0.37 -0.84 3.86
C LEU A 46 1.30 -0.52 2.69
N CYS A 47 0.80 0.24 1.72
CA CYS A 47 1.60 0.88 0.68
C CYS A 47 1.90 2.34 1.06
N TYR A 48 2.96 2.89 0.49
CA TYR A 48 3.20 4.33 0.60
C TYR A 48 2.45 5.05 -0.52
N LEU A 49 1.78 6.13 -0.16
CA LEU A 49 1.28 7.13 -1.11
C LEU A 49 2.19 8.34 -0.97
N THR A 50 2.93 8.65 -2.03
CA THR A 50 3.77 9.85 -2.12
C THR A 50 3.16 10.83 -3.11
N THR A 51 2.92 12.05 -2.64
CA THR A 51 2.54 13.18 -3.49
C THR A 51 3.74 14.12 -3.57
N THR A 52 4.19 14.41 -4.79
CA THR A 52 5.24 15.40 -5.08
C THR A 52 4.65 16.52 -5.92
N ILE A 53 4.92 17.76 -5.55
CA ILE A 53 4.38 18.97 -6.19
C ILE A 53 5.54 19.74 -6.81
N ASP A 54 5.50 19.92 -8.12
CA ASP A 54 6.06 21.10 -8.80
C ASP A 54 4.87 22.04 -9.11
N GLU A 55 5.07 23.35 -9.03
CA GLU A 55 4.06 24.40 -8.70
C GLU A 55 2.55 24.04 -8.81
N GLN A 56 1.84 24.06 -7.66
CA GLN A 56 0.39 24.35 -7.41
C GLN A 56 -0.77 23.31 -7.55
N TYR A 57 -1.00 22.48 -6.51
CA TYR A 57 -2.34 22.01 -6.07
C TYR A 57 -3.14 20.94 -6.90
N ASN A 58 -4.05 20.12 -6.32
CA ASN A 58 -4.12 19.49 -4.97
C ASN A 58 -5.16 18.32 -4.95
N ASN A 59 -5.00 17.32 -4.06
CA ASN A 59 -5.96 16.24 -3.66
C ASN A 59 -5.36 15.40 -2.49
N ALA A 60 -6.06 14.63 -1.62
CA ALA A 60 -7.44 14.56 -1.09
C ALA A 60 -7.59 13.34 -0.10
N ILE A 61 -8.84 12.98 0.31
CA ILE A 61 -9.29 11.66 0.88
C ILE A 61 -9.28 11.51 2.45
N THR A 62 -9.84 10.40 3.02
CA THR A 62 -11.02 10.28 3.93
C THR A 62 -10.97 9.25 5.13
N TRP A 63 -10.88 9.61 6.46
CA TRP A 63 -10.59 8.69 7.64
C TRP A 63 -10.90 9.23 9.13
N ASP A 64 -10.88 8.48 10.30
CA ASP A 64 -11.02 8.92 11.80
C ASP A 64 -9.77 9.17 12.79
N LEU A 65 -9.48 10.36 13.40
CA LEU A 65 -8.13 10.90 13.81
C LEU A 65 -7.53 10.56 15.21
N TYR A 66 -6.23 10.28 15.24
CA TYR A 66 -5.37 10.02 16.40
C TYR A 66 -4.01 10.73 16.26
N LYS A 67 -3.45 11.24 17.37
CA LYS A 67 -2.02 11.61 17.51
C LYS A 67 -1.30 10.47 18.23
N GLY A 68 -0.47 9.72 17.51
CA GLY A 68 0.06 8.45 18.04
C GLY A 68 -1.07 7.48 18.39
N VAL A 69 -1.20 7.12 19.67
CA VAL A 69 -2.28 6.25 20.22
C VAL A 69 -3.47 7.02 20.81
N VAL A 70 -3.41 8.36 20.88
CA VAL A 70 -4.41 9.19 21.56
C VAL A 70 -5.42 9.73 20.55
N ALA A 71 -6.72 9.57 20.82
CA ALA A 71 -7.78 10.13 19.97
C ALA A 71 -7.82 11.66 20.07
N VAL A 72 -7.95 12.35 18.95
CA VAL A 72 -8.07 13.82 18.90
C VAL A 72 -9.56 14.19 18.96
N ASN A 73 -9.96 14.90 20.02
CA ASN A 73 -11.34 15.34 20.22
C ASN A 73 -11.49 16.82 19.85
N SER A 74 -12.63 17.22 19.30
CA SER A 74 -12.96 18.61 18.91
C SER A 74 -13.08 19.63 20.07
N THR A 75 -12.63 19.26 21.27
CA THR A 75 -12.61 20.08 22.48
C THR A 75 -11.21 20.24 23.10
N SER A 76 -10.18 19.54 22.60
CA SER A 76 -8.80 19.79 23.03
C SER A 76 -8.29 21.08 22.39
N THR A 77 -7.88 22.04 23.21
CA THR A 77 -7.26 23.30 22.79
C THR A 77 -5.83 23.16 22.25
N ASP A 78 -5.38 21.93 22.03
CA ASP A 78 -4.09 21.62 21.41
C ASP A 78 -4.19 21.84 19.91
N ASN A 79 -3.73 23.00 19.45
CA ASN A 79 -3.52 23.25 18.01
C ASN A 79 -2.61 22.16 17.44
N ALA A 80 -2.97 21.61 16.29
CA ALA A 80 -2.23 20.50 15.66
C ALA A 80 -0.83 20.88 15.11
N THR A 81 -0.40 22.13 15.34
CA THR A 81 0.90 22.72 14.97
C THR A 81 2.03 22.46 15.99
N ALA A 82 1.80 21.65 17.03
CA ALA A 82 2.74 21.52 18.16
C ALA A 82 4.15 21.01 17.80
N HIS A 83 4.29 19.91 17.04
CA HIS A 83 5.59 19.34 16.65
C HIS A 83 5.57 18.67 15.26
N SER A 84 6.70 18.75 14.53
CA SER A 84 6.87 18.18 13.18
C SER A 84 6.75 16.66 13.11
N ASP A 85 7.04 15.99 14.23
CA ASP A 85 7.24 14.55 14.33
C ASP A 85 5.97 13.82 14.80
N ASP A 86 4.89 14.56 15.06
CA ASP A 86 3.60 14.01 15.47
C ASP A 86 2.93 13.25 14.31
N LEU A 87 2.82 11.93 14.46
CA LEU A 87 2.13 11.08 13.49
C LEU A 87 0.61 11.10 13.70
N TYR A 88 -0.08 11.80 12.80
CA TYR A 88 -1.52 11.89 12.74
C TYR A 88 -2.09 10.72 11.93
N SER A 89 -2.83 9.85 12.61
CA SER A 89 -3.31 8.58 12.10
C SER A 89 -4.82 8.57 12.11
N TRP A 90 -5.48 8.27 10.98
CA TRP A 90 -6.93 8.14 11.01
C TRP A 90 -7.41 6.67 10.74
N ILE A 91 -8.40 6.14 11.49
CA ILE A 91 -8.70 4.68 11.62
C ILE A 91 -10.22 4.34 11.72
N TYR A 92 -10.86 3.92 10.61
CA TYR A 92 -12.09 3.06 10.65
C TYR A 92 -12.35 2.36 9.31
N GLN A 93 -12.39 1.02 9.30
CA GLN A 93 -12.61 0.10 8.14
C GLN A 93 -11.75 0.34 6.86
N ARG A 94 -10.91 1.36 6.86
CA ARG A 94 -9.84 1.72 5.91
C ARG A 94 -8.89 2.66 6.69
N LYS A 95 -7.58 2.70 6.39
CA LYS A 95 -6.58 3.43 7.20
C LYS A 95 -5.59 4.27 6.37
N VAL A 96 -5.34 5.51 6.78
CA VAL A 96 -4.29 6.43 6.27
C VAL A 96 -3.80 7.34 7.37
N HIS A 97 -2.54 7.74 7.22
CA HIS A 97 -1.74 8.44 8.22
C HIS A 97 -1.05 9.65 7.54
N THR A 98 -0.62 10.66 8.27
CA THR A 98 0.18 11.78 7.75
C THR A 98 0.94 12.44 8.91
N SER A 99 1.94 13.26 8.62
CA SER A 99 2.50 14.22 9.57
C SER A 99 2.88 15.50 8.82
N ALA A 100 3.13 16.58 9.57
CA ALA A 100 3.38 17.90 8.98
C ALA A 100 4.69 17.96 8.16
N MET A 101 5.76 17.30 8.60
CA MET A 101 7.08 17.29 7.92
C MET A 101 7.53 18.65 7.35
N GLY A 102 7.44 19.71 8.17
CA GLY A 102 7.83 21.06 7.77
C GLY A 102 6.78 21.87 7.00
N ALA A 103 5.56 21.34 6.82
CA ALA A 103 4.38 22.15 6.52
C ALA A 103 4.17 23.20 7.62
N ALA A 104 3.83 24.43 7.24
CA ALA A 104 3.71 25.55 8.15
C ALA A 104 2.37 25.57 8.89
N ASN A 105 1.31 25.10 8.24
CA ASN A 105 0.01 24.88 8.87
C ASN A 105 -0.49 23.48 8.52
N PHE A 106 -0.92 22.75 9.55
CA PHE A 106 -1.57 21.45 9.41
C PHE A 106 -2.96 21.54 10.04
N SER A 107 -3.97 21.19 9.26
CA SER A 107 -5.37 21.21 9.71
C SER A 107 -6.09 19.95 9.25
N PHE A 108 -7.19 19.65 9.93
CA PHE A 108 -7.97 18.44 9.70
C PHE A 108 -9.47 18.73 9.76
N LYS A 109 -10.30 17.85 9.19
CA LYS A 109 -11.75 17.89 9.40
C LYS A 109 -12.43 16.59 9.01
N SER A 110 -13.48 16.20 9.73
CA SER A 110 -14.51 15.27 9.24
C SER A 110 -15.89 15.93 9.14
N GLY A 111 -16.77 15.38 8.29
CA GLY A 111 -18.08 15.95 8.04
C GLY A 111 -18.72 15.52 6.72
N TYR A 112 -19.90 16.07 6.41
CA TYR A 112 -20.55 15.81 5.11
C TYR A 112 -19.69 16.30 3.93
N ALA A 113 -19.53 15.46 2.91
CA ALA A 113 -18.66 15.70 1.74
C ALA A 113 -18.79 17.10 1.15
N THR A 114 -20.01 17.57 0.91
CA THR A 114 -20.27 18.89 0.33
C THR A 114 -19.81 20.00 1.28
N SER A 115 -20.13 19.88 2.58
CA SER A 115 -19.79 20.89 3.60
C SER A 115 -18.27 20.99 3.83
N VAL A 116 -17.57 19.86 3.91
CA VAL A 116 -16.10 19.84 4.10
C VAL A 116 -15.40 20.41 2.87
N ARG A 117 -15.77 19.96 1.66
CA ARG A 117 -15.18 20.45 0.40
C ARG A 117 -15.48 21.92 0.13
N PHE A 118 -16.72 22.36 0.30
CA PHE A 118 -17.12 23.75 0.11
C PHE A 118 -16.49 24.67 1.16
N GLY A 119 -16.43 24.22 2.42
CA GLY A 119 -15.72 24.92 3.50
C GLY A 119 -14.23 25.12 3.19
N TYR A 120 -13.56 24.09 2.67
CA TYR A 120 -12.16 24.17 2.25
C TYR A 120 -11.97 25.09 1.04
N VAL A 121 -12.77 24.94 -0.03
CA VAL A 121 -12.67 25.78 -1.25
C VAL A 121 -12.86 27.28 -0.96
N ASN A 122 -13.69 27.63 0.02
CA ASN A 122 -13.95 29.03 0.36
C ASN A 122 -12.95 29.64 1.36
N ARG A 123 -12.31 28.82 2.20
CA ARG A 123 -11.42 29.29 3.29
C ARG A 123 -9.95 28.95 3.08
N TRP A 124 -9.65 28.07 2.13
CA TRP A 124 -8.34 27.45 1.90
C TRP A 124 -7.79 26.66 3.10
N ASP A 125 -8.66 26.38 4.07
CA ASP A 125 -8.33 25.71 5.32
C ASP A 125 -9.47 24.83 5.82
N LEU A 126 -9.12 23.84 6.63
CA LEU A 126 -10.06 23.03 7.40
C LEU A 126 -10.37 23.76 8.73
N THR A 127 -11.12 23.15 9.63
CA THR A 127 -11.55 23.81 10.89
C THR A 127 -11.43 22.91 12.11
N ASP A 128 -10.59 21.88 12.03
CA ASP A 128 -10.25 20.95 13.12
C ASP A 128 -11.46 20.29 13.80
N ASP A 129 -12.59 20.26 13.07
CA ASP A 129 -13.84 19.65 13.50
C ASP A 129 -13.83 18.14 13.26
N VAL A 130 -14.21 17.36 14.26
CA VAL A 130 -14.59 15.95 14.11
C VAL A 130 -16.12 15.85 14.16
N ASP A 131 -16.76 15.43 13.06
CA ASP A 131 -18.21 15.16 12.96
C ASP A 131 -18.59 13.94 13.81
N PRO A 132 -19.35 14.10 14.93
CA PRO A 132 -19.70 13.00 15.81
C PRO A 132 -20.83 12.11 15.25
N ALA A 133 -21.45 12.48 14.11
CA ALA A 133 -22.61 11.78 13.55
C ALA A 133 -22.19 10.64 12.59
N PHE A 134 -21.57 9.60 13.13
CA PHE A 134 -21.16 8.39 12.39
C PHE A 134 -22.32 7.76 11.61
N ARG A 135 -22.09 7.43 10.34
CA ARG A 135 -23.13 6.95 9.41
C ARG A 135 -22.55 6.10 8.26
N GLY A 136 -23.36 5.16 7.77
CA GLY A 136 -22.97 4.21 6.72
C GLY A 136 -22.93 4.80 5.31
N PHE A 137 -22.39 4.00 4.38
CA PHE A 137 -22.32 4.33 2.95
C PHE A 137 -23.73 4.58 2.35
N GLY A 138 -23.84 5.56 1.45
CA GLY A 138 -25.09 5.91 0.76
C GLY A 138 -25.94 7.02 1.40
N SER A 139 -25.74 7.36 2.68
CA SER A 139 -26.46 8.47 3.34
C SER A 139 -25.51 9.60 3.75
N ARG A 140 -25.69 10.79 3.16
CA ARG A 140 -24.86 12.00 3.39
C ARG A 140 -23.36 11.69 3.46
N GLY A 141 -22.80 11.20 2.35
CA GLY A 141 -21.42 10.69 2.25
C GLY A 141 -20.42 11.44 3.14
N LEU A 142 -19.85 10.71 4.10
CA LEU A 142 -18.88 11.23 5.05
C LEU A 142 -17.56 11.48 4.34
N VAL A 143 -16.98 12.66 4.55
CA VAL A 143 -15.61 12.99 4.19
C VAL A 143 -14.84 13.29 5.45
N PHE A 144 -13.57 12.94 5.43
CA PHE A 144 -12.58 13.43 6.37
C PHE A 144 -11.37 13.87 5.53
N ALA A 145 -10.50 14.72 6.05
CA ALA A 145 -9.47 15.37 5.25
C ALA A 145 -8.30 15.83 6.11
N PHE A 146 -7.09 15.64 5.62
CA PHE A 146 -5.91 16.37 6.04
C PHE A 146 -5.64 17.52 5.05
N ALA A 147 -5.19 18.66 5.55
CA ALA A 147 -4.62 19.73 4.76
C ALA A 147 -3.26 20.12 5.36
N HIS A 148 -2.29 20.33 4.47
CA HIS A 148 -0.95 20.84 4.79
C HIS A 148 -0.72 22.08 3.93
N SER A 149 -0.34 23.21 4.52
CA SER A 149 0.19 24.36 3.79
C SER A 149 1.71 24.32 3.79
N PHE A 150 2.31 24.61 2.63
CA PHE A 150 3.76 24.71 2.49
C PHE A 150 4.09 26.15 2.10
N ASP A 151 4.79 26.86 2.99
CA ASP A 151 5.09 28.29 2.80
C ASP A 151 6.21 28.54 1.78
N SER A 152 6.97 27.49 1.41
CA SER A 152 7.92 27.53 0.29
C SER A 152 7.99 26.19 -0.43
N LEU A 153 8.07 26.22 -1.76
CA LEU A 153 8.02 25.04 -2.64
C LEU A 153 9.41 24.39 -2.81
N THR A 154 10.03 23.94 -1.73
CA THR A 154 11.29 23.20 -1.75
C THR A 154 11.09 21.75 -1.31
N ASN A 155 10.83 20.87 -2.29
CA ASN A 155 10.84 19.41 -2.12
C ASN A 155 9.99 18.86 -0.95
N ALA A 156 8.75 19.33 -0.82
CA ALA A 156 7.78 18.74 0.10
C ALA A 156 7.47 17.27 -0.30
N TRP A 157 8.05 16.33 0.44
CA TRP A 157 7.77 14.90 0.34
C TRP A 157 6.81 14.50 1.44
N SER A 158 5.70 13.82 1.13
CA SER A 158 4.83 13.18 2.11
C SER A 158 4.70 11.69 1.81
N GLY A 159 5.52 10.86 2.46
CA GLY A 159 5.52 9.40 2.36
C GLY A 159 4.47 8.72 3.20
N THR A 160 3.20 8.96 2.91
CA THR A 160 2.07 8.53 3.74
C THR A 160 1.81 7.01 3.67
N PRO A 161 1.91 6.24 4.78
CA PRO A 161 1.42 4.87 4.85
C PRO A 161 -0.11 4.83 4.67
N SER A 162 -0.58 3.89 3.85
CA SER A 162 -1.98 3.76 3.47
C SER A 162 -2.34 2.29 3.26
N GLY A 163 -3.52 1.86 3.71
CA GLY A 163 -3.94 0.47 3.48
C GLY A 163 -5.19 0.01 4.21
N SER A 164 -5.33 -1.30 4.30
CA SER A 164 -6.41 -1.98 5.03
C SER A 164 -5.81 -3.09 5.89
N ILE A 165 -6.31 -3.23 7.11
CA ILE A 165 -5.85 -4.24 8.06
C ILE A 165 -7.08 -5.03 8.50
N GLN A 166 -7.02 -6.33 8.30
CA GLN A 166 -8.01 -7.29 8.75
C GLN A 166 -7.40 -8.18 9.83
N ASP A 167 -8.18 -8.47 10.87
CA ASP A 167 -7.76 -9.19 12.06
C ASP A 167 -9.00 -9.86 12.69
N PRO A 168 -9.13 -11.19 12.70
CA PRO A 168 -8.25 -12.18 12.07
C PRO A 168 -8.24 -12.06 10.54
N VAL A 169 -7.12 -12.44 9.92
CA VAL A 169 -6.88 -12.18 8.50
C VAL A 169 -7.32 -13.34 7.59
N VAL A 170 -7.30 -14.57 8.10
CA VAL A 170 -7.79 -15.79 7.42
C VAL A 170 -8.57 -16.64 8.43
N ARG A 171 -9.63 -17.31 7.96
CA ARG A 171 -10.26 -18.43 8.68
C ARG A 171 -9.80 -19.72 8.00
N TYR A 172 -9.20 -20.62 8.76
CA TYR A 172 -8.50 -21.80 8.25
C TYR A 172 -9.06 -23.08 8.88
N ILE A 173 -9.33 -24.10 8.06
CA ILE A 173 -9.73 -25.42 8.53
C ILE A 173 -8.48 -26.28 8.59
N HIS A 174 -8.23 -26.91 9.73
CA HIS A 174 -7.16 -27.88 9.95
C HIS A 174 -7.72 -29.11 10.66
N ARG A 175 -6.90 -30.13 10.90
CA ARG A 175 -7.31 -31.37 11.61
C ARG A 175 -8.00 -31.13 12.97
N GLY A 176 -7.70 -30.01 13.64
CA GLY A 176 -8.32 -29.63 14.93
C GLY A 176 -9.64 -28.86 14.82
N GLY A 177 -10.11 -28.54 13.62
CA GLY A 177 -11.33 -27.76 13.37
C GLY A 177 -11.07 -26.45 12.63
N LEU A 178 -11.92 -25.45 12.88
CA LEU A 178 -11.83 -24.13 12.24
C LEU A 178 -11.12 -23.13 13.15
N ALA A 179 -9.94 -22.70 12.75
CA ALA A 179 -9.13 -21.69 13.44
C ALA A 179 -9.24 -20.31 12.79
N ALA A 180 -9.10 -19.26 13.61
CA ALA A 180 -8.82 -17.91 13.14
C ALA A 180 -7.30 -17.68 13.14
N LEU A 181 -6.76 -17.18 12.02
CA LEU A 181 -5.33 -16.87 11.91
C LEU A 181 -5.09 -15.36 12.07
N SER A 182 -4.16 -15.03 12.96
CA SER A 182 -3.67 -13.66 13.15
C SER A 182 -2.73 -13.27 12.00
N PRO A 183 -2.72 -12.00 11.55
CA PRO A 183 -1.80 -11.56 10.51
C PRO A 183 -0.35 -11.50 11.03
N TRP A 184 0.59 -12.03 10.23
CA TRP A 184 1.99 -12.21 10.62
C TRP A 184 2.70 -10.91 11.06
N TRP A 185 2.27 -9.76 10.54
CA TRP A 185 2.86 -8.46 10.89
C TRP A 185 2.77 -8.16 12.39
N LYS A 186 1.79 -8.70 13.11
CA LYS A 186 1.68 -8.57 14.58
C LYS A 186 2.88 -9.18 15.31
N LYS A 187 3.44 -10.27 14.78
CA LYS A 187 4.62 -10.92 15.34
C LYS A 187 5.87 -10.09 15.17
N CYS A 188 5.99 -9.42 14.02
CA CYS A 188 7.13 -8.60 13.66
C CYS A 188 7.12 -7.22 14.32
N TYR A 189 5.93 -6.61 14.45
CA TYR A 189 5.76 -5.18 14.77
C TYR A 189 4.73 -4.91 15.87
N GLY A 190 4.20 -5.94 16.54
CA GLY A 190 3.28 -5.77 17.65
C GLY A 190 1.91 -5.19 17.26
N LYS A 191 1.62 -3.99 17.74
CA LYS A 191 0.29 -3.34 17.65
C LYS A 191 0.15 -2.47 16.40
N LEU A 192 -1.09 -2.06 16.14
CA LEU A 192 -1.45 -1.23 14.99
C LEU A 192 -0.60 0.06 14.87
N HIS A 193 -0.39 0.81 15.96
CA HIS A 193 0.36 2.06 15.89
C HIS A 193 1.87 1.82 15.72
N GLU A 194 2.38 0.71 16.26
CA GLU A 194 3.78 0.30 16.13
C GLU A 194 4.13 -0.07 14.67
N ILE A 195 3.27 -0.85 13.98
CA ILE A 195 3.47 -1.12 12.54
C ILE A 195 3.31 0.14 11.67
N ILE A 196 2.41 1.07 12.01
CA ILE A 196 2.28 2.32 11.24
C ILE A 196 3.54 3.18 11.39
N HIS A 197 4.05 3.35 12.61
CA HIS A 197 5.28 4.11 12.88
C HIS A 197 6.49 3.45 12.21
N PHE A 198 6.68 2.13 12.39
CA PHE A 198 7.72 1.40 11.66
C PHE A 198 7.60 1.61 10.16
N ARG A 199 6.38 1.52 9.61
CA ARG A 199 6.18 1.66 8.17
C ARG A 199 6.52 3.06 7.68
N TRP A 200 6.24 4.10 8.46
CA TRP A 200 6.61 5.48 8.18
C TRP A 200 8.13 5.61 8.00
N ASP A 201 8.89 5.16 9.00
CA ASP A 201 10.37 5.26 9.02
C ASP A 201 11.04 4.34 7.97
N ASP A 202 10.43 3.21 7.64
CA ASP A 202 10.98 2.19 6.75
C ASP A 202 11.00 2.57 5.25
N PHE A 203 10.62 3.80 4.87
CA PHE A 203 10.48 4.17 3.45
C PHE A 203 11.74 3.91 2.61
N ASP A 204 12.89 4.43 3.05
CA ASP A 204 14.14 4.26 2.31
C ASP A 204 14.71 2.84 2.42
N GLY A 205 14.49 2.15 3.54
CA GLY A 205 14.82 0.73 3.70
C GLY A 205 14.03 -0.15 2.73
N ALA A 206 12.71 0.04 2.67
CA ALA A 206 11.81 -0.63 1.74
C ALA A 206 12.14 -0.30 0.27
N ARG A 207 12.50 0.96 -0.03
CA ARG A 207 12.97 1.41 -1.35
C ARG A 207 14.27 0.70 -1.75
N ALA A 208 15.25 0.63 -0.86
CA ALA A 208 16.54 0.00 -1.13
C ALA A 208 16.40 -1.51 -1.40
N LEU A 209 15.66 -2.23 -0.54
CA LEU A 209 15.38 -3.66 -0.70
C LEU A 209 14.62 -3.95 -2.01
N ARG A 210 13.64 -3.11 -2.34
CA ARG A 210 12.91 -3.13 -3.61
C ARG A 210 13.84 -2.95 -4.81
N ASN A 211 14.72 -1.95 -4.78
CA ASN A 211 15.64 -1.64 -5.88
C ASN A 211 16.63 -2.81 -6.12
N ALA A 212 17.08 -3.49 -5.06
CA ALA A 212 17.94 -4.66 -5.18
C ALA A 212 17.24 -5.85 -5.87
N PHE A 213 15.96 -6.10 -5.52
CA PHE A 213 15.16 -7.12 -6.22
C PHE A 213 14.91 -6.73 -7.69
N GLU A 214 14.59 -5.47 -7.96
CA GLU A 214 14.40 -4.93 -9.32
C GLU A 214 15.64 -5.12 -10.21
N ALA A 215 16.82 -4.77 -9.70
CA ALA A 215 18.08 -4.92 -10.41
C ALA A 215 18.35 -6.40 -10.76
N THR A 216 18.06 -7.31 -9.83
CA THR A 216 18.19 -8.77 -10.05
C THR A 216 17.23 -9.25 -11.15
N LEU A 217 15.99 -8.77 -11.15
CA LEU A 217 14.96 -9.12 -12.14
C LEU A 217 15.31 -8.59 -13.54
N LYS A 218 15.72 -7.33 -13.63
CA LYS A 218 16.13 -6.71 -14.89
C LYS A 218 17.39 -7.35 -15.47
N ALA A 219 18.37 -7.67 -14.63
CA ALA A 219 19.56 -8.42 -15.05
C ALA A 219 19.21 -9.82 -15.58
N GLY A 220 18.27 -10.53 -14.94
CA GLY A 220 17.79 -11.83 -15.41
C GLY A 220 17.08 -11.76 -16.77
N VAL A 221 16.28 -10.72 -17.01
CA VAL A 221 15.65 -10.49 -18.32
C VAL A 221 16.69 -10.12 -19.38
N ASN A 222 17.62 -9.21 -19.08
CA ASN A 222 18.70 -8.86 -20.00
C ASN A 222 19.53 -10.10 -20.37
N GLY A 223 19.96 -10.90 -19.39
CA GLY A 223 20.71 -12.14 -19.62
C GLY A 223 19.96 -13.22 -20.39
N PHE A 224 18.61 -13.19 -20.41
CA PHE A 224 17.81 -14.07 -21.29
C PHE A 224 17.82 -13.61 -22.75
N TYR A 225 17.95 -12.30 -23.02
CA TYR A 225 18.02 -11.73 -24.36
C TYR A 225 19.45 -11.54 -24.88
N GLU A 226 20.46 -11.49 -23.99
CA GLU A 226 21.88 -11.49 -24.34
C GLU A 226 22.27 -12.82 -25.00
N GLY A 227 22.82 -12.76 -26.22
CA GLY A 227 23.29 -13.93 -26.97
C GLY A 227 22.20 -14.70 -27.72
N VAL A 228 20.94 -14.28 -27.65
CA VAL A 228 19.89 -14.78 -28.53
C VAL A 228 19.93 -13.98 -29.83
N GLU A 229 20.32 -14.59 -30.95
CA GLU A 229 19.95 -14.04 -32.26
C GLU A 229 18.44 -13.85 -32.26
N ALA A 230 17.97 -12.60 -32.43
CA ALA A 230 16.59 -12.20 -32.25
C ALA A 230 15.66 -13.27 -32.83
N PRO A 231 14.90 -14.02 -31.99
CA PRO A 231 14.16 -15.17 -32.47
C PRO A 231 13.25 -14.71 -33.60
N VAL A 232 13.26 -15.41 -34.74
CA VAL A 232 12.32 -15.15 -35.85
C VAL A 232 10.93 -15.65 -35.45
N ARG A 233 10.38 -15.03 -34.40
CA ARG A 233 9.02 -15.17 -33.90
C ARG A 233 8.34 -13.86 -34.28
N SER A 234 7.31 -13.97 -35.09
CA SER A 234 6.56 -12.84 -35.65
C SER A 234 5.64 -12.16 -34.63
N GLY A 235 6.18 -11.82 -33.46
CA GLY A 235 5.52 -10.96 -32.48
C GLY A 235 5.58 -9.51 -32.97
N ILE A 236 4.43 -8.85 -33.01
CA ILE A 236 4.41 -7.39 -33.20
C ILE A 236 4.82 -6.79 -31.86
N ALA A 237 6.09 -6.39 -31.74
CA ALA A 237 6.54 -5.56 -30.63
C ALA A 237 5.69 -4.27 -30.57
N VAL A 238 5.46 -3.75 -29.37
CA VAL A 238 4.85 -2.42 -29.21
C VAL A 238 5.78 -1.43 -29.92
N PRO A 239 5.31 -0.60 -30.90
CA PRO A 239 6.19 0.09 -31.85
C PRO A 239 7.24 1.06 -31.26
N PHE A 240 7.20 1.28 -29.95
CA PHE A 240 7.98 2.29 -29.22
C PHE A 240 8.70 1.71 -27.99
N VAL A 241 8.70 0.39 -27.79
CA VAL A 241 9.34 -0.29 -26.64
C VAL A 241 10.05 -1.55 -27.13
N SER A 242 11.27 -1.82 -26.65
CA SER A 242 11.98 -3.04 -27.06
C SER A 242 11.34 -4.31 -26.49
N GLU A 243 11.60 -5.48 -27.10
CA GLU A 243 11.08 -6.75 -26.59
C GLU A 243 11.58 -7.06 -25.15
N PRO A 244 12.88 -6.87 -24.79
CA PRO A 244 13.35 -7.07 -23.43
C PRO A 244 12.67 -6.14 -22.41
N GLU A 245 12.43 -4.87 -22.74
CA GLU A 245 11.72 -3.94 -21.87
C GLU A 245 10.24 -4.32 -21.71
N SER A 246 9.60 -4.75 -22.80
CA SER A 246 8.22 -5.24 -22.80
C SER A 246 8.07 -6.49 -21.92
N TYR A 247 8.99 -7.45 -22.05
CA TYR A 247 9.00 -8.66 -21.23
C TYR A 247 9.31 -8.35 -19.76
N TYR A 248 10.29 -7.48 -19.50
CA TYR A 248 10.58 -6.99 -18.15
C TYR A 248 9.35 -6.36 -17.48
N ALA A 249 8.62 -5.50 -18.19
CA ALA A 249 7.40 -4.86 -17.67
C ALA A 249 6.34 -5.90 -17.29
N ILE A 250 6.10 -6.91 -18.15
CA ILE A 250 5.18 -8.03 -17.85
C ILE A 250 5.62 -8.78 -16.59
N VAL A 251 6.86 -9.27 -16.56
CA VAL A 251 7.37 -10.10 -15.45
C VAL A 251 7.32 -9.34 -14.12
N ALA A 252 7.69 -8.05 -14.13
CA ALA A 252 7.73 -7.25 -12.92
C ALA A 252 6.32 -6.83 -12.45
N LEU A 253 5.35 -6.63 -13.35
CA LEU A 253 3.93 -6.49 -12.98
C LEU A 253 3.36 -7.80 -12.42
N SER A 254 3.68 -8.96 -13.01
CA SER A 254 3.29 -10.28 -12.49
C SER A 254 3.88 -10.55 -11.10
N ALA A 255 5.15 -10.20 -10.86
CA ALA A 255 5.78 -10.28 -9.53
C ALA A 255 5.00 -9.47 -8.46
N ARG A 256 4.57 -8.25 -8.82
CA ARG A 256 3.72 -7.41 -7.96
C ARG A 256 2.34 -8.01 -7.73
N GLN A 257 1.73 -8.65 -8.73
CA GLN A 257 0.45 -9.34 -8.59
C GLN A 257 0.57 -10.56 -7.67
N VAL A 258 1.56 -11.43 -7.90
CA VAL A 258 1.79 -12.64 -7.07
C VAL A 258 2.04 -12.23 -5.63
N MET A 259 2.97 -11.32 -5.34
CA MET A 259 3.25 -10.91 -3.95
C MET A 259 2.06 -10.22 -3.26
N ARG A 260 1.15 -9.57 -4.00
CA ARG A 260 -0.07 -8.94 -3.45
C ARG A 260 -1.26 -9.88 -3.31
N ALA A 261 -1.27 -11.01 -4.02
CA ALA A 261 -2.33 -12.01 -3.91
C ALA A 261 -2.25 -12.82 -2.61
N TYR A 262 -1.09 -12.82 -1.95
CA TYR A 262 -0.81 -13.63 -0.77
C TYR A 262 -0.87 -12.82 0.53
N VAL A 263 -1.42 -13.45 1.56
CA VAL A 263 -1.46 -12.93 2.93
C VAL A 263 -0.75 -13.91 3.86
N TYR A 264 0.12 -13.39 4.72
CA TYR A 264 0.86 -14.17 5.71
C TYR A 264 0.15 -14.16 7.06
N ALA A 265 -0.08 -15.34 7.62
CA ALA A 265 -0.83 -15.52 8.85
C ALA A 265 -0.26 -16.64 9.74
N GLU A 266 -0.61 -16.61 11.02
CA GLU A 266 -0.26 -17.63 12.00
C GLU A 266 -1.44 -17.97 12.94
N PRO A 267 -1.48 -19.16 13.55
CA PRO A 267 -2.49 -19.50 14.54
C PRO A 267 -2.48 -18.56 15.75
N GLN A 268 -3.66 -18.16 16.23
CA GLN A 268 -3.77 -17.18 17.31
C GLN A 268 -3.44 -17.72 18.71
N GLU A 269 -3.72 -19.01 18.97
CA GLU A 269 -3.64 -19.61 20.32
C GLU A 269 -2.95 -20.99 20.37
N VAL A 270 -2.63 -21.57 19.22
CA VAL A 270 -1.95 -22.87 19.15
C VAL A 270 -0.48 -22.62 18.83
N PRO A 271 0.48 -23.06 19.67
CA PRO A 271 1.85 -23.25 19.24
C PRO A 271 1.90 -24.47 18.32
N CYS A 272 1.39 -24.32 17.10
CA CYS A 272 1.81 -25.19 16.02
C CYS A 272 3.32 -24.96 15.88
N GLU A 273 4.11 -26.01 16.05
CA GLU A 273 5.55 -26.00 15.80
C GLU A 273 5.85 -25.92 14.30
N SER A 274 5.31 -24.89 13.63
CA SER A 274 5.70 -24.51 12.27
C SER A 274 7.09 -23.87 12.34
N ALA A 275 8.11 -24.72 12.48
CA ALA A 275 9.54 -24.40 12.45
C ALA A 275 10.01 -23.91 11.04
N GLY A 276 9.31 -22.94 10.47
CA GLY A 276 9.44 -22.47 9.09
C GLY A 276 8.74 -21.14 8.74
N GLY A 277 8.04 -20.49 9.67
CA GLY A 277 7.42 -19.17 9.48
C GLY A 277 5.91 -19.21 9.20
N PRO A 278 5.32 -18.12 8.66
CA PRO A 278 3.87 -17.99 8.50
C PRO A 278 3.30 -18.95 7.45
N LEU A 279 2.04 -19.32 7.63
CA LEU A 279 1.22 -19.86 6.55
C LEU A 279 0.96 -18.75 5.52
N ALA A 280 0.96 -19.08 4.23
CA ALA A 280 0.68 -18.14 3.16
C ALA A 280 -0.61 -18.53 2.42
N SER A 281 -1.56 -17.60 2.38
CA SER A 281 -2.88 -17.79 1.76
C SER A 281 -3.05 -16.85 0.57
N GLN A 282 -3.12 -17.43 -0.63
CA GLN A 282 -3.43 -16.77 -1.89
C GLN A 282 -4.92 -16.57 -2.06
N LYS A 283 -5.33 -15.35 -2.41
CA LYS A 283 -6.63 -15.12 -3.06
C LYS A 283 -6.49 -15.23 -4.58
N GLU A 284 -7.32 -16.08 -5.20
CA GLU A 284 -7.35 -16.26 -6.66
C GLU A 284 -7.90 -15.01 -7.36
N ILE A 285 -9.19 -14.72 -7.17
CA ILE A 285 -9.87 -13.52 -7.71
C ILE A 285 -10.88 -12.97 -6.69
N PRO A 286 -11.25 -11.69 -6.77
CA PRO A 286 -12.19 -11.07 -5.82
C PRO A 286 -13.61 -11.65 -5.84
N SER A 287 -14.00 -12.34 -6.92
CA SER A 287 -15.37 -12.78 -7.21
C SER A 287 -15.73 -14.18 -6.70
N ILE A 288 -14.77 -14.97 -6.18
CA ILE A 288 -15.02 -16.34 -5.70
C ILE A 288 -14.54 -16.54 -4.26
N GLY A 289 -15.03 -17.60 -3.59
CA GLY A 289 -14.67 -17.94 -2.21
C GLY A 289 -13.27 -18.55 -2.03
N ASN A 290 -12.71 -19.16 -3.08
CA ASN A 290 -11.54 -20.04 -3.00
C ASN A 290 -10.23 -19.35 -2.56
N THR A 291 -9.32 -20.16 -2.01
CA THR A 291 -8.01 -19.79 -1.47
C THR A 291 -7.03 -20.94 -1.76
N ASN A 292 -5.77 -20.66 -2.12
CA ASN A 292 -4.74 -21.66 -2.45
C ASN A 292 -5.16 -22.71 -3.51
N THR A 293 -5.90 -22.30 -4.55
CA THR A 293 -6.23 -23.16 -5.70
C THR A 293 -4.96 -23.62 -6.42
N VAL A 294 -4.80 -24.94 -6.58
CA VAL A 294 -3.55 -25.56 -7.05
C VAL A 294 -3.23 -25.17 -8.49
N ASP A 295 -4.25 -25.02 -9.32
CA ASP A 295 -4.21 -24.53 -10.69
C ASP A 295 -3.74 -23.07 -10.83
N VAL A 296 -3.78 -22.29 -9.73
CA VAL A 296 -3.26 -20.91 -9.66
C VAL A 296 -1.90 -20.85 -8.96
N LEU A 297 -1.69 -21.72 -7.96
CA LEU A 297 -0.40 -21.89 -7.28
C LEU A 297 0.68 -22.45 -8.23
N TYR A 298 0.31 -23.39 -9.09
CA TYR A 298 1.21 -24.03 -10.07
C TYR A 298 1.86 -23.03 -11.04
N PRO A 299 1.11 -22.19 -11.79
CA PRO A 299 1.72 -21.16 -12.65
C PRO A 299 2.43 -20.04 -11.88
N ALA A 300 2.12 -19.83 -10.58
CA ALA A 300 2.88 -18.93 -9.72
C ALA A 300 4.21 -19.54 -9.19
N SER A 301 4.34 -20.87 -9.19
CA SER A 301 5.50 -21.57 -8.62
C SER A 301 6.88 -21.17 -9.20
N PRO A 302 7.06 -20.84 -10.49
CA PRO A 302 8.35 -20.37 -11.01
C PRO A 302 8.79 -19.05 -10.36
N PHE A 303 7.86 -18.15 -10.06
CA PHE A 303 8.17 -16.90 -9.35
C PHE A 303 8.69 -17.19 -7.94
N PHE A 304 8.08 -18.12 -7.20
CA PHE A 304 8.57 -18.45 -5.86
C PHE A 304 9.95 -19.10 -5.89
N LEU A 305 10.19 -20.06 -6.80
CA LEU A 305 11.49 -20.70 -6.95
C LEU A 305 12.59 -19.69 -7.31
N TYR A 306 12.27 -18.67 -8.10
CA TYR A 306 13.17 -17.57 -8.45
C TYR A 306 13.40 -16.58 -7.29
N ALA A 307 12.33 -16.16 -6.61
CA ALA A 307 12.34 -15.03 -5.69
C ALA A 307 12.77 -15.42 -4.26
N ASP A 308 12.13 -16.45 -3.70
CA ASP A 308 12.46 -17.12 -2.43
C ASP A 308 11.67 -18.44 -2.34
N PRO A 309 12.32 -19.63 -2.45
CA PRO A 309 11.65 -20.93 -2.35
C PRO A 309 10.89 -21.16 -1.03
N ALA A 310 11.19 -20.43 0.05
CA ALA A 310 10.41 -20.49 1.28
C ALA A 310 8.95 -20.03 1.08
N LEU A 311 8.68 -19.16 0.10
CA LEU A 311 7.33 -18.72 -0.25
C LEU A 311 6.49 -19.88 -0.79
N LEU A 312 7.05 -20.70 -1.69
CA LEU A 312 6.37 -21.88 -2.22
C LEU A 312 6.06 -22.88 -1.09
N ARG A 313 7.02 -23.12 -0.19
CA ARG A 313 6.80 -23.99 0.99
C ARG A 313 5.62 -23.49 1.84
N ARG A 314 5.56 -22.18 2.14
CA ARG A 314 4.49 -21.58 2.96
C ARG A 314 3.13 -21.55 2.28
N ALA A 315 3.10 -21.47 0.95
CA ALA A 315 1.89 -21.56 0.14
C ALA A 315 1.34 -23.00 0.08
N LEU A 316 2.23 -23.99 0.06
CA LEU A 316 1.89 -25.41 0.04
C LEU A 316 1.50 -25.98 1.41
N LEU A 317 2.08 -25.48 2.52
CA LEU A 317 1.80 -25.99 3.88
C LEU A 317 0.29 -26.10 4.19
N PRO A 318 -0.55 -25.08 3.97
CA PRO A 318 -1.99 -25.18 4.21
C PRO A 318 -2.72 -26.29 3.44
N LEU A 319 -2.14 -26.80 2.34
CA LEU A 319 -2.72 -27.87 1.52
C LEU A 319 -2.32 -29.28 2.03
N TYR A 320 -1.23 -29.40 2.79
CA TYR A 320 -0.71 -30.66 3.32
C TYR A 320 -1.10 -30.94 4.78
N GLU A 321 -1.77 -29.99 5.45
CA GLU A 321 -2.21 -30.11 6.86
C GLU A 321 -3.61 -30.76 7.03
N PHE A 322 -4.22 -31.25 5.95
CA PHE A 322 -5.48 -32.01 5.93
C PHE A 322 -5.23 -33.53 6.15
#